data_AF-W5M6V0-F1
#
_entry.id   AF-W5M6V0-F1
#
_cell.length_a   1.000
_cell.length_b   1.000
_cell.length_c   1.000
_cell.angle_alpha   90.00
_cell.angle_beta   90.00
_cell.angle_gamma   90.00
#
_symmetry.space_group_name_H-M   'P 1'
#
loop_
_entity.id
_entity.type
_entity.pdbx_description
1 polymer ?
#
loop_
_entity_poly.entity_id
_entity_poly.type
_entity_poly.pdbx_seq_one_letter_code
_entity_poly.pdbx_strand_id
1 'polypeptide(L)'
;MATGRGRVFRNYRLGLERLRSSGGAPRAGPHERLQAPPRSPHNSSQVTPKVLPSKPKACGRSKICKTPAATSQVHIESLPSEMLLKILAYVDAASLLCMGSLNKRFHTLVNDNSLWYRLYSREWGAQKWRPSDEVAEALGAASVSERPDGYWKRLYLRKVAVRSENRWRSQLKAVSPYTGLPSHTEQVLRSLHVTWEISILDKRGRETTFEQSYACFFESSVAVCWRSTCWPFLKNVSTLQLHGVARDGPVSRSLSVRRSLVAKYDLDGVRGKFIGSDKLVNMLHIPPGLIVGVWRGQMSIAFFMVTLHFHKLVERSILGTSVCPYTAPVERCPFDDVDPNYGLHGYTLHISLHSSVKQMMSGHFTHLFCRKDQIRNGFIPLRVIRRNDMSQHTSISGKINTPWKTEVLEGIIQNCCMVSLTLLDEAQNPFWCVSTPVSLQLSSQESVSYDYMGENYVVSHGDADGRVLMELVWLEEQGQFFLVHLVVSMATEKVNKHFGREY
;
A
#
# COMPACT_ATOMS: atom_id res chain seq x y z
N MET A 1 -23.76 20.07 -33.35
CA MET A 1 -22.63 20.97 -33.63
C MET A 1 -21.42 20.51 -32.84
N ALA A 2 -20.33 20.15 -33.52
CA ALA A 2 -19.10 19.64 -32.92
C ALA A 2 -17.93 20.52 -33.38
N THR A 3 -17.35 21.29 -32.46
CA THR A 3 -16.01 21.90 -32.65
C THR A 3 -15.41 22.19 -31.27
N GLY A 4 -14.30 21.55 -30.92
CA GLY A 4 -13.60 21.90 -29.68
C GLY A 4 -12.39 21.06 -29.26
N ARG A 5 -12.09 19.91 -29.88
CA ARG A 5 -10.96 19.05 -29.45
C ARG A 5 -9.67 19.19 -30.26
N GLY A 6 -9.63 20.07 -31.27
CA GLY A 6 -8.49 20.18 -32.20
C GLY A 6 -7.36 21.16 -31.82
N ARG A 7 -7.51 22.00 -30.79
CA ARG A 7 -6.50 23.06 -30.50
C ARG A 7 -5.40 22.68 -29.51
N VAL A 8 -5.59 21.64 -28.69
CA VAL A 8 -4.62 21.30 -27.63
C VAL A 8 -3.41 20.52 -28.17
N PHE A 9 -3.60 19.65 -29.16
CA PHE A 9 -2.52 18.81 -29.69
C PHE A 9 -1.54 19.54 -30.62
N ARG A 10 -1.90 20.71 -31.16
CA ARG A 10 -1.03 21.48 -32.06
C ARG A 10 0.07 22.25 -31.32
N ASN A 11 -0.22 22.71 -30.10
CA ASN A 11 0.74 23.46 -29.27
C ASN A 11 1.83 22.56 -28.68
N TYR A 12 1.54 21.28 -28.43
CA TYR A 12 2.53 20.33 -27.89
C TYR A 12 3.61 19.96 -28.92
N ARG A 13 3.24 19.87 -30.21
CA ARG A 13 4.17 19.55 -31.29
C ARG A 13 5.09 20.72 -31.65
N LEU A 14 4.57 21.95 -31.63
CA LEU A 14 5.36 23.17 -31.86
C LEU A 14 6.39 23.45 -30.74
N GLY A 15 6.13 23.01 -29.50
CA GLY A 15 7.08 23.11 -28.39
C GLY A 15 8.28 22.17 -28.53
N LEU A 16 8.07 20.96 -29.06
CA LEU A 16 9.12 19.96 -29.26
C LEU A 16 10.06 20.28 -30.43
N GLU A 17 9.58 21.00 -31.46
CA GLU A 17 10.40 21.40 -32.61
C GLU A 17 11.34 22.60 -32.28
N ARG A 18 10.98 23.46 -31.32
CA ARG A 18 11.87 24.54 -30.84
C ARG A 18 13.06 24.05 -30.02
N LEU A 19 12.94 22.93 -29.32
CA LEU A 19 14.04 22.31 -28.54
C LEU A 19 15.06 21.58 -29.40
N ARG A 20 14.75 21.27 -30.67
CA ARG A 20 15.70 20.66 -31.62
C ARG A 20 16.50 21.67 -32.44
N SER A 21 16.15 22.95 -32.39
CA SER A 21 16.72 23.99 -33.27
C SER A 21 17.79 24.87 -32.61
N SER A 22 18.01 24.77 -31.30
CA SER A 22 18.99 25.60 -30.57
C SER A 22 20.24 24.80 -30.20
N GLY A 23 20.99 24.36 -31.21
CA GLY A 23 22.39 23.95 -31.05
C GLY A 23 23.30 25.17 -31.26
N GLY A 24 23.76 25.77 -30.17
CA GLY A 24 24.74 26.87 -30.19
C GLY A 24 25.81 26.64 -29.13
N ALA A 25 27.04 26.41 -29.57
CA ALA A 25 28.23 26.23 -28.73
C ALA A 25 28.61 27.53 -27.99
N PRO A 26 29.34 27.44 -26.84
CA PRO A 26 30.23 28.50 -26.43
C PRO A 26 31.71 28.08 -26.47
N ARG A 27 32.48 29.03 -27.02
CA ARG A 27 33.93 29.10 -27.19
C ARG A 27 34.72 28.86 -25.89
N ALA A 28 35.89 28.25 -26.04
CA ALA A 28 36.95 28.16 -25.04
C ALA A 28 38.13 29.09 -25.37
N GLY A 29 38.82 29.55 -24.32
CA GLY A 29 40.18 30.11 -24.32
C GLY A 29 40.42 31.10 -23.17
N PRO A 30 41.67 31.41 -22.78
CA PRO A 30 42.78 30.50 -22.44
C PRO A 30 43.54 30.94 -21.14
N HIS A 31 44.44 30.09 -20.62
CA HIS A 31 45.77 30.38 -20.01
C HIS A 31 46.19 29.17 -19.14
N GLU A 32 47.14 28.35 -19.61
CA GLU A 32 48.59 28.33 -19.23
C GLU A 32 48.83 27.52 -17.94
N ARG A 33 49.90 26.76 -17.70
CA ARG A 33 51.05 26.15 -18.41
C ARG A 33 51.84 25.46 -17.26
N LEU A 34 52.82 24.60 -17.59
CA LEU A 34 53.91 24.05 -16.74
C LEU A 34 53.67 22.61 -16.27
N GLN A 35 54.25 21.61 -16.96
CA GLN A 35 55.65 21.14 -16.94
C GLN A 35 55.82 19.97 -15.95
N ALA A 36 56.05 18.77 -16.51
CA ALA A 36 56.81 17.68 -15.88
C ALA A 36 58.30 17.89 -16.18
N PRO A 37 59.26 17.48 -15.31
CA PRO A 37 59.87 16.13 -15.35
C PRO A 37 60.46 15.69 -13.95
N PRO A 38 61.49 14.81 -13.80
CA PRO A 38 61.66 13.39 -14.17
C PRO A 38 62.19 12.44 -13.03
N ARG A 39 62.20 11.13 -13.32
CA ARG A 39 63.18 10.03 -13.02
C ARG A 39 63.87 9.87 -11.63
N SER A 40 63.60 8.71 -10.98
CA SER A 40 64.47 7.62 -10.37
C SER A 40 65.80 7.97 -9.63
N PRO A 41 66.34 7.20 -8.63
CA PRO A 41 66.53 5.72 -8.69
C PRO A 41 66.74 4.87 -7.36
N HIS A 42 66.94 3.55 -7.54
CA HIS A 42 67.68 2.52 -6.71
C HIS A 42 67.14 2.12 -5.30
N ASN A 43 67.28 0.89 -4.76
CA ASN A 43 68.12 -0.28 -5.07
C ASN A 43 67.67 -1.59 -4.33
N SER A 44 68.08 -2.75 -4.89
CA SER A 44 68.52 -4.06 -4.28
C SER A 44 67.59 -4.85 -3.32
N SER A 45 67.47 -6.20 -3.32
CA SER A 45 68.44 -7.30 -3.54
C SER A 45 67.69 -8.63 -3.88
N GLN A 46 67.99 -9.32 -4.99
CA GLN A 46 68.70 -10.62 -5.13
C GLN A 46 68.49 -11.72 -4.07
N VAL A 47 68.12 -12.95 -4.52
CA VAL A 47 68.90 -14.22 -4.40
C VAL A 47 68.44 -15.22 -5.49
N THR A 48 69.39 -15.88 -6.17
CA THR A 48 69.25 -17.13 -6.96
C THR A 48 70.31 -18.13 -6.45
N PRO A 49 70.37 -19.42 -6.85
CA PRO A 49 71.06 -19.76 -8.10
C PRO A 49 70.61 -21.04 -8.88
N LYS A 50 70.83 -20.99 -10.22
CA LYS A 50 71.41 -21.94 -11.22
C LYS A 50 71.03 -23.46 -11.16
N VAL A 51 70.87 -24.21 -12.27
CA VAL A 51 71.82 -24.57 -13.36
C VAL A 51 71.04 -25.31 -14.50
N LEU A 52 71.41 -25.11 -15.78
CA LEU A 52 71.05 -25.92 -16.99
C LEU A 52 72.11 -27.04 -17.19
N PRO A 53 71.89 -28.17 -17.94
CA PRO A 53 71.66 -28.10 -19.39
C PRO A 53 71.01 -29.34 -20.12
N SER A 54 70.89 -29.18 -21.44
CA SER A 54 70.97 -30.22 -22.52
C SER A 54 69.68 -30.86 -23.07
N LYS A 55 69.61 -30.90 -24.42
CA LYS A 55 68.77 -31.80 -25.23
C LYS A 55 69.58 -33.06 -25.56
N PRO A 56 68.93 -34.21 -25.78
CA PRO A 56 69.02 -34.82 -27.11
C PRO A 56 67.72 -35.48 -27.63
N LYS A 57 67.73 -35.77 -28.93
CA LYS A 57 66.74 -36.50 -29.73
C LYS A 57 66.63 -37.98 -29.30
N ALA A 58 65.43 -38.58 -29.34
CA ALA A 58 65.20 -39.93 -29.88
C ALA A 58 63.70 -40.29 -29.98
N CYS A 59 63.41 -41.09 -31.00
CA CYS A 59 62.13 -41.61 -31.45
C CYS A 59 61.57 -42.73 -30.53
N GLY A 60 60.24 -42.90 -30.45
CA GLY A 60 59.67 -44.17 -29.97
C GLY A 60 58.25 -44.17 -29.40
N ARG A 61 57.31 -44.70 -30.20
CA ARG A 61 56.10 -45.48 -29.83
C ARG A 61 54.93 -44.82 -29.09
N SER A 62 53.89 -44.58 -29.90
CA SER A 62 52.46 -44.89 -29.68
C SER A 62 51.98 -45.17 -28.25
N LYS A 63 51.14 -44.28 -27.73
CA LYS A 63 49.89 -44.68 -27.06
C LYS A 63 48.76 -43.79 -27.57
N ILE A 64 47.80 -44.43 -28.23
CA ILE A 64 46.48 -43.90 -28.54
C ILE A 64 45.83 -43.54 -27.21
N CYS A 65 45.87 -42.26 -26.84
CA CYS A 65 44.94 -41.72 -25.85
C CYS A 65 43.67 -41.34 -26.60
N LYS A 66 42.67 -42.22 -26.54
CA LYS A 66 41.29 -41.86 -26.84
C LYS A 66 40.91 -40.73 -25.87
N THR A 67 40.89 -39.49 -26.34
CA THR A 67 40.14 -38.43 -25.67
C THR A 67 38.68 -38.84 -25.63
N PRO A 68 38.01 -38.83 -24.46
CA PRO A 68 36.55 -38.90 -24.44
C PRO A 68 36.04 -37.64 -25.14
N ALA A 69 35.14 -37.82 -26.10
CA ALA A 69 34.46 -36.73 -26.78
C ALA A 69 33.93 -35.74 -25.73
N ALA A 70 34.32 -34.47 -25.86
CA ALA A 70 33.70 -33.40 -25.11
C ALA A 70 32.19 -33.50 -25.35
N THR A 71 31.44 -33.82 -24.31
CA THR A 71 29.98 -33.81 -24.34
C THR A 71 29.61 -32.37 -24.67
N SER A 72 29.20 -32.09 -25.92
CA SER A 72 28.77 -30.76 -26.29
C SER A 72 27.57 -30.44 -25.43
N GLN A 73 27.74 -29.55 -24.45
CA GLN A 73 26.62 -29.09 -23.64
C GLN A 73 25.69 -28.32 -24.59
N VAL A 74 24.57 -28.93 -24.97
CA VAL A 74 23.54 -28.28 -25.77
C VAL A 74 22.80 -27.34 -24.83
N HIS A 75 23.12 -26.05 -24.92
CA HIS A 75 22.41 -25.02 -24.18
C HIS A 75 21.05 -24.80 -24.84
N ILE A 76 20.01 -24.53 -24.03
CA ILE A 76 18.66 -24.22 -24.55
C ILE A 76 18.67 -23.07 -25.56
N GLU A 77 19.64 -22.17 -25.44
CA GLU A 77 19.86 -21.03 -26.34
C GLU A 77 20.38 -21.42 -27.73
N SER A 78 20.88 -22.64 -27.94
CA SER A 78 21.33 -23.13 -29.25
C SER A 78 20.24 -23.83 -30.05
N LEU A 79 19.04 -24.03 -29.47
CA LEU A 79 17.91 -24.64 -30.17
C LEU A 79 17.34 -23.71 -31.26
N PRO A 80 16.80 -24.25 -32.37
CA PRO A 80 16.03 -23.49 -33.36
C PRO A 80 14.78 -22.83 -32.77
N SER A 81 14.36 -21.70 -33.34
CA SER A 81 13.23 -20.91 -32.84
C SER A 81 11.91 -21.69 -32.88
N GLU A 82 11.74 -22.59 -33.85
CA GLU A 82 10.58 -23.46 -34.03
C GLU A 82 10.45 -24.46 -32.87
N MET A 83 11.58 -24.99 -32.41
CA MET A 83 11.62 -25.91 -31.28
C MET A 83 11.35 -25.18 -29.96
N LEU A 84 11.89 -23.97 -29.81
CA LEU A 84 11.60 -23.11 -28.66
C LEU A 84 10.12 -22.73 -28.61
N LEU A 85 9.50 -22.32 -29.73
CA LEU A 85 8.07 -22.01 -29.77
C LEU A 85 7.19 -23.22 -29.39
N LYS A 86 7.55 -24.43 -29.85
CA LYS A 86 6.86 -25.66 -29.43
C LYS A 86 6.94 -25.89 -27.93
N ILE A 87 8.11 -25.68 -27.31
CA ILE A 87 8.29 -25.81 -25.86
C ILE A 87 7.47 -24.73 -25.13
N LEU A 88 7.60 -23.46 -25.55
CA LEU A 88 6.89 -22.32 -24.98
C LEU A 88 5.36 -22.48 -25.06
N ALA A 89 4.84 -23.17 -26.08
CA ALA A 89 3.41 -23.40 -26.24
C ALA A 89 2.78 -24.30 -25.15
N TYR A 90 3.59 -25.04 -24.37
CA TYR A 90 3.12 -25.81 -23.21
C TYR A 90 3.21 -25.05 -21.89
N VAL A 91 3.84 -23.88 -21.89
CA VAL A 91 4.08 -23.09 -20.69
C VAL A 91 2.88 -22.19 -20.38
N ASP A 92 2.63 -21.90 -19.11
CA ASP A 92 1.56 -21.01 -18.66
C ASP A 92 1.90 -19.53 -18.91
N ALA A 93 0.88 -18.67 -18.88
CA ALA A 93 1.04 -17.26 -19.19
C ALA A 93 2.04 -16.54 -18.26
N ALA A 94 2.08 -16.89 -16.96
CA ALA A 94 2.98 -16.24 -16.00
C ALA A 94 4.44 -16.58 -16.30
N SER A 95 4.73 -17.85 -16.55
CA SER A 95 6.07 -18.30 -16.92
C SER A 95 6.51 -17.77 -18.30
N LEU A 96 5.61 -17.64 -19.28
CA LEU A 96 5.91 -16.97 -20.55
C LEU A 96 6.35 -15.51 -20.36
N LEU A 97 5.65 -14.76 -19.50
CA LEU A 97 6.03 -13.39 -19.17
C LEU A 97 7.41 -13.32 -18.50
N CYS A 98 7.70 -14.26 -17.58
CA CYS A 98 9.02 -14.38 -16.95
C CYS A 98 10.11 -14.64 -17.99
N MET A 99 9.93 -15.61 -18.89
CA MET A 99 10.92 -15.94 -19.92
C MET A 99 11.16 -14.78 -20.89
N GLY A 100 10.10 -14.02 -21.22
CA GLY A 100 10.20 -12.83 -22.05
C GLY A 100 11.08 -11.72 -21.44
N SER A 101 11.32 -11.74 -20.14
CA SER A 101 12.18 -10.76 -19.44
C SER A 101 13.67 -11.15 -19.40
N LEU A 102 14.01 -12.40 -19.70
CA LEU A 102 15.37 -12.93 -19.52
C LEU A 102 16.34 -12.54 -20.65
N ASN A 103 15.89 -12.56 -21.91
CA ASN A 103 16.73 -12.27 -23.08
C ASN A 103 15.89 -11.74 -24.25
N LYS A 104 16.47 -10.91 -25.11
CA LYS A 104 15.87 -10.38 -26.36
C LYS A 104 15.30 -11.49 -27.24
N ARG A 105 15.98 -12.64 -27.36
CA ARG A 105 15.48 -13.76 -28.17
C ARG A 105 14.15 -14.30 -27.64
N PHE A 106 14.07 -14.58 -26.33
CA PHE A 106 12.83 -15.01 -25.69
C PHE A 106 11.77 -13.92 -25.69
N HIS A 107 12.14 -12.64 -25.56
CA HIS A 107 11.20 -11.53 -25.68
C HIS A 107 10.48 -11.53 -27.04
N THR A 108 11.22 -11.70 -28.14
CA THR A 108 10.63 -11.79 -29.48
C THR A 108 9.76 -13.04 -29.63
N LEU A 109 10.26 -14.21 -29.22
CA LEU A 109 9.51 -15.47 -29.33
C LEU A 109 8.23 -15.48 -28.49
N VAL A 110 8.25 -14.91 -27.29
CA VAL A 110 7.08 -14.81 -26.42
C VAL A 110 6.05 -13.84 -26.97
N ASN A 111 6.41 -12.85 -27.79
CA ASN A 111 5.44 -11.95 -28.41
C ASN A 111 4.76 -12.55 -29.66
N ASP A 112 5.12 -13.79 -30.04
CA ASP A 112 4.48 -14.51 -31.13
C ASP A 112 2.97 -14.71 -30.87
N ASN A 113 2.17 -14.35 -31.87
CA ASN A 113 0.72 -14.34 -31.77
C ASN A 113 0.11 -15.74 -31.65
N SER A 114 0.77 -16.78 -32.16
CA SER A 114 0.26 -18.16 -32.11
C SER A 114 0.25 -18.72 -30.69
N LEU A 115 1.26 -18.38 -29.86
CA LEU A 115 1.33 -18.80 -28.45
C LEU A 115 0.15 -18.25 -27.65
N TRP A 116 -0.09 -16.94 -27.74
CA TRP A 116 -1.16 -16.29 -26.98
C TRP A 116 -2.54 -16.58 -27.53
N TYR A 117 -2.70 -16.77 -28.85
CA TYR A 117 -3.97 -17.22 -29.42
C TYR A 117 -4.34 -18.62 -28.93
N ARG A 118 -3.36 -19.52 -28.82
CA ARG A 118 -3.57 -20.87 -28.27
C ARG A 118 -3.96 -20.82 -26.79
N LEU A 119 -3.27 -20.01 -25.98
CA LEU A 119 -3.63 -19.79 -24.57
C LEU A 119 -5.04 -19.20 -24.42
N TYR A 120 -5.34 -18.18 -25.22
CA TYR A 120 -6.65 -17.55 -25.25
C TYR A 120 -7.76 -18.55 -25.64
N SER A 121 -7.53 -19.35 -26.68
CA SER A 121 -8.47 -20.37 -27.13
C SER A 121 -8.63 -21.50 -26.11
N ARG A 122 -7.57 -21.87 -25.40
CA ARG A 122 -7.64 -22.87 -24.32
C ARG A 122 -8.49 -22.40 -23.14
N GLU A 123 -8.40 -21.13 -22.77
CA GLU A 123 -9.11 -20.59 -21.59
C GLU A 123 -10.51 -20.06 -21.90
N TRP A 124 -10.77 -19.61 -23.13
CA TRP A 124 -12.05 -18.97 -23.52
C TRP A 124 -12.70 -19.56 -24.77
N GLY A 125 -12.14 -20.61 -25.39
CA GLY A 125 -12.61 -21.22 -26.63
C GLY A 125 -13.89 -22.04 -26.47
N ALA A 126 -14.99 -21.35 -26.20
CA ALA A 126 -16.37 -21.80 -26.38
C ALA A 126 -17.38 -20.62 -26.32
N GLN A 127 -17.01 -19.45 -25.78
CA GLN A 127 -17.88 -18.27 -25.82
C GLN A 127 -17.62 -17.45 -27.08
N LYS A 128 -18.63 -17.42 -27.98
CA LYS A 128 -18.71 -16.47 -29.10
C LYS A 128 -18.55 -15.04 -28.59
N TRP A 129 -17.34 -14.49 -28.72
CA TRP A 129 -17.08 -13.09 -28.42
C TRP A 129 -17.33 -12.24 -29.67
N ARG A 130 -18.11 -11.17 -29.52
CA ARG A 130 -18.18 -10.05 -30.47
C ARG A 130 -17.42 -8.87 -29.85
N PRO A 131 -16.38 -8.33 -30.50
CA PRO A 131 -15.78 -7.07 -30.08
C PRO A 131 -16.80 -5.93 -30.24
N SER A 132 -17.02 -5.15 -29.18
CA SER A 132 -17.55 -3.79 -29.30
C SER A 132 -16.36 -2.86 -29.24
N ASP A 133 -15.91 -2.39 -30.41
CA ASP A 133 -15.12 -1.17 -30.62
C ASP A 133 -14.99 -0.99 -32.15
N GLU A 134 -15.25 0.23 -32.63
CA GLU A 134 -15.34 0.64 -34.05
C GLU A 134 -14.08 0.33 -34.90
N VAL A 135 -12.97 -0.07 -34.28
CA VAL A 135 -11.72 -0.47 -34.94
C VAL A 135 -11.66 -1.98 -35.26
N ALA A 136 -12.55 -2.78 -34.65
CA ALA A 136 -12.57 -4.23 -34.81
C ALA A 136 -13.34 -4.71 -36.06
N GLU A 137 -14.24 -3.90 -36.62
CA GLU A 137 -14.94 -4.26 -37.87
C GLU A 137 -14.01 -4.23 -39.09
N ALA A 138 -12.97 -3.38 -39.09
CA ALA A 138 -12.00 -3.32 -40.19
C ALA A 138 -10.97 -4.48 -40.20
N LEU A 139 -10.87 -5.26 -39.12
CA LEU A 139 -9.82 -6.27 -38.91
C LEU A 139 -10.37 -7.68 -38.63
N GLY A 140 -11.68 -7.88 -38.80
CA GLY A 140 -12.35 -9.17 -38.60
C GLY A 140 -11.95 -10.28 -39.56
N ALA A 141 -11.27 -9.95 -40.67
CA ALA A 141 -10.84 -10.89 -41.71
C ALA A 141 -9.35 -11.29 -41.64
N ALA A 142 -8.57 -10.72 -40.72
CA ALA A 142 -7.13 -10.96 -40.67
C ALA A 142 -6.78 -12.29 -39.99
N SER A 143 -6.00 -13.15 -40.66
CA SER A 143 -5.49 -14.39 -40.06
C SER A 143 -4.67 -14.11 -38.79
N VAL A 144 -4.50 -15.09 -37.89
CA VAL A 144 -3.74 -14.91 -36.63
C VAL A 144 -2.32 -14.37 -36.89
N SER A 145 -1.77 -14.65 -38.09
CA SER A 145 -0.45 -14.22 -38.56
C SER A 145 -0.41 -12.78 -39.12
N GLU A 146 -1.55 -12.19 -39.47
CA GLU A 146 -1.62 -10.83 -40.04
C GLU A 146 -1.70 -9.73 -38.96
N ARG A 147 -1.86 -10.13 -37.70
CA ARG A 147 -1.95 -9.19 -36.58
C ARG A 147 -0.54 -8.78 -36.12
N PRO A 148 -0.36 -7.53 -35.64
CA PRO A 148 0.93 -7.09 -35.13
C PRO A 148 1.37 -7.93 -33.92
N ASP A 149 2.68 -8.11 -33.76
CA ASP A 149 3.26 -8.88 -32.65
C ASP A 149 2.72 -8.42 -31.28
N GLY A 150 2.47 -9.38 -30.40
CA GLY A 150 1.93 -9.13 -29.07
C GLY A 150 0.48 -8.65 -29.03
N TYR A 151 -0.26 -8.64 -30.14
CA TYR A 151 -1.69 -8.33 -30.14
C TYR A 151 -2.47 -9.28 -29.22
N TRP A 152 -2.31 -10.59 -29.41
CA TRP A 152 -3.04 -11.59 -28.63
C TRP A 152 -2.60 -11.61 -27.17
N LYS A 153 -1.32 -11.31 -26.91
CA LYS A 153 -0.79 -11.07 -25.55
C LYS A 153 -1.53 -9.94 -24.85
N ARG A 154 -1.64 -8.76 -25.49
CA ARG A 154 -2.36 -7.61 -24.91
C ARG A 154 -3.84 -7.94 -24.66
N LEU A 155 -4.49 -8.62 -25.60
CA LEU A 155 -5.90 -8.98 -25.47
C LEU A 155 -6.14 -10.00 -24.34
N TYR A 156 -5.29 -11.02 -24.25
CA TYR A 156 -5.29 -12.01 -23.17
C TYR A 156 -5.14 -11.31 -21.81
N LEU A 157 -4.11 -10.48 -21.65
CA LEU A 157 -3.85 -9.77 -20.39
C LEU A 157 -5.00 -8.84 -20.01
N ARG A 158 -5.60 -8.14 -20.98
CA ARG A 158 -6.78 -7.30 -20.76
C ARG A 158 -7.96 -8.13 -20.24
N LYS A 159 -8.25 -9.29 -20.86
CA LYS A 159 -9.34 -10.17 -20.43
C LYS A 159 -9.10 -10.76 -19.04
N VAL A 160 -7.87 -11.19 -18.74
CA VAL A 160 -7.49 -11.68 -17.41
C VAL A 160 -7.68 -10.58 -16.36
N ALA A 161 -7.23 -9.35 -16.65
CA ALA A 161 -7.38 -8.21 -15.76
C ALA A 161 -8.87 -7.92 -15.46
N VAL A 162 -9.72 -7.83 -16.48
CA VAL A 162 -11.17 -7.60 -16.32
C VAL A 162 -11.85 -8.74 -15.56
N ARG A 163 -11.48 -10.00 -15.81
CA ARG A 163 -12.02 -11.16 -15.08
C ARG A 163 -11.62 -11.13 -13.60
N SER A 164 -10.34 -10.85 -13.32
CA SER A 164 -9.84 -10.71 -11.95
C SER A 164 -10.55 -9.58 -11.22
N GLU A 165 -10.71 -8.43 -11.89
CA GLU A 165 -11.42 -7.28 -11.37
C GLU A 165 -12.88 -7.57 -11.04
N ASN A 166 -13.61 -8.17 -11.97
CA ASN A 166 -14.99 -8.55 -11.74
C ASN A 166 -15.13 -9.58 -10.60
N ARG A 167 -14.16 -10.49 -10.46
CA ARG A 167 -14.17 -11.52 -9.41
C ARG A 167 -14.02 -10.91 -8.01
N TRP A 168 -13.02 -10.05 -7.79
CA TRP A 168 -12.85 -9.47 -6.46
C TRP A 168 -13.94 -8.42 -6.18
N ARG A 169 -14.36 -7.63 -7.19
CA ARG A 169 -15.49 -6.70 -7.04
C ARG A 169 -16.78 -7.42 -6.67
N SER A 170 -17.05 -8.60 -7.25
CA SER A 170 -18.24 -9.37 -6.90
C SER A 170 -18.19 -9.89 -5.46
N GLN A 171 -17.02 -10.26 -4.97
CA GLN A 171 -16.83 -10.69 -3.57
C GLN A 171 -17.03 -9.53 -2.58
N LEU A 172 -16.71 -8.30 -2.98
CA LEU A 172 -16.93 -7.10 -2.14
C LEU A 172 -18.38 -6.59 -2.16
N LYS A 173 -19.29 -7.16 -2.96
CA LYS A 173 -20.71 -6.74 -2.97
C LYS A 173 -21.46 -7.11 -1.69
N ALA A 174 -21.04 -8.18 -1.02
CA ALA A 174 -21.65 -8.59 0.24
C ALA A 174 -21.17 -7.64 1.35
N VAL A 175 -22.08 -6.79 1.82
CA VAL A 175 -21.84 -5.82 2.89
C VAL A 175 -22.32 -6.40 4.21
N SER A 176 -21.51 -6.26 5.26
CA SER A 176 -21.88 -6.66 6.61
C SER A 176 -22.90 -5.66 7.18
N PRO A 177 -24.06 -6.12 7.68
CA PRO A 177 -25.03 -5.22 8.32
C PRO A 177 -24.48 -4.60 9.62
N TYR A 178 -23.45 -5.21 10.23
CA TYR A 178 -22.87 -4.75 11.48
C TYR A 178 -21.82 -3.64 11.28
N THR A 179 -20.99 -3.73 10.24
CA THR A 179 -19.93 -2.74 10.00
C THR A 179 -20.25 -1.77 8.86
N GLY A 180 -21.21 -2.11 7.99
CA GLY A 180 -21.47 -1.39 6.74
C GLY A 180 -20.31 -1.48 5.73
N LEU A 181 -19.40 -2.43 5.91
CA LEU A 181 -18.24 -2.65 5.05
C LEU A 181 -18.33 -4.01 4.36
N PRO A 182 -17.59 -4.22 3.25
CA PRO A 182 -17.56 -5.51 2.58
C PRO A 182 -17.05 -6.64 3.49
N SER A 183 -17.86 -7.68 3.68
CA SER A 183 -17.60 -8.79 4.62
C SER A 183 -16.36 -9.61 4.29
N HIS A 184 -15.96 -9.63 3.02
CA HIS A 184 -14.85 -10.46 2.53
C HIS A 184 -13.57 -9.65 2.25
N THR A 185 -13.43 -8.45 2.81
CA THR A 185 -12.27 -7.56 2.54
C THR A 185 -10.94 -8.27 2.80
N GLU A 186 -10.76 -8.90 3.96
CA GLU A 186 -9.55 -9.66 4.29
C GLU A 186 -9.29 -10.80 3.29
N GLN A 187 -10.33 -11.59 2.98
CA GLN A 187 -10.21 -12.73 2.07
C GLN A 187 -9.80 -12.28 0.66
N VAL A 188 -10.36 -11.16 0.19
CA VAL A 188 -9.98 -10.55 -1.09
C VAL A 188 -8.53 -10.11 -1.08
N LEU A 189 -8.09 -9.38 -0.06
CA LEU A 189 -6.70 -8.93 0.08
C LEU A 189 -5.72 -10.12 0.06
N ARG A 190 -6.04 -11.19 0.81
CA ARG A 190 -5.24 -12.43 0.82
C ARG A 190 -5.24 -13.13 -0.54
N SER A 191 -6.39 -13.20 -1.23
CA SER A 191 -6.50 -13.85 -2.54
C SER A 191 -5.77 -13.10 -3.66
N LEU A 192 -5.64 -11.78 -3.53
CA LEU A 192 -4.88 -10.92 -4.44
C LEU A 192 -3.40 -10.80 -4.03
N HIS A 193 -2.98 -11.51 -2.99
CA HIS A 193 -1.63 -11.44 -2.42
C HIS A 193 -1.18 -9.99 -2.17
N VAL A 194 -2.09 -9.17 -1.62
CA VAL A 194 -1.80 -7.79 -1.27
C VAL A 194 -0.98 -7.76 0.02
N THR A 195 0.19 -7.15 -0.06
CA THR A 195 1.05 -6.80 1.08
C THR A 195 1.26 -5.29 1.09
N TRP A 196 1.71 -4.74 2.22
CA TRP A 196 2.08 -3.34 2.31
C TRP A 196 3.59 -3.15 2.46
N GLU A 197 4.12 -2.14 1.79
CA GLU A 197 5.53 -1.77 1.82
C GLU A 197 5.65 -0.31 2.25
N ILE A 198 6.69 0.01 3.02
CA ILE A 198 7.02 1.39 3.37
C ILE A 198 8.29 1.77 2.62
N SER A 199 8.27 2.90 1.92
CA SER A 199 9.46 3.56 1.40
C SER A 199 9.77 4.82 2.19
N ILE A 200 11.01 4.89 2.66
CA ILE A 200 11.55 5.99 3.42
C ILE A 200 12.50 6.77 2.52
N LEU A 201 12.23 8.06 2.36
CA LEU A 201 13.13 8.98 1.66
C LEU A 201 13.95 9.74 2.71
N ASP A 202 15.27 9.60 2.67
CA ASP A 202 16.15 10.40 3.53
C ASP A 202 16.31 11.83 3.00
N LYS A 203 16.79 12.75 3.85
CA LYS A 203 17.09 14.14 3.48
C LYS A 203 18.19 14.29 2.42
N ARG A 204 18.90 13.20 2.09
CA ARG A 204 19.92 13.13 1.05
C ARG A 204 19.35 12.59 -0.28
N GLY A 205 18.04 12.31 -0.34
CA GLY A 205 17.36 11.80 -1.52
C GLY A 205 17.50 10.28 -1.74
N ARG A 206 18.01 9.51 -0.78
CA ARG A 206 18.08 8.05 -0.86
C ARG A 206 16.76 7.44 -0.39
N GLU A 207 16.21 6.57 -1.22
CA GLU A 207 14.99 5.81 -0.92
C GLU A 207 15.36 4.40 -0.44
N THR A 208 14.81 3.99 0.71
CA THR A 208 14.90 2.61 1.21
C THR A 208 13.50 2.04 1.41
N THR A 209 13.28 0.83 0.90
CA THR A 209 11.97 0.16 0.97
C THR A 209 12.02 -1.02 1.92
N PHE A 210 10.98 -1.15 2.75
CA PHE A 210 10.82 -2.19 3.75
C PHE A 210 9.52 -2.96 3.52
N GLU A 211 9.63 -4.27 3.41
CA GLU A 211 8.46 -5.17 3.34
C GLU A 211 7.79 -5.30 4.71
N GLN A 212 6.46 -5.48 4.72
CA GLN A 212 5.73 -5.73 5.96
C GLN A 212 6.29 -6.95 6.70
N SER A 213 6.35 -6.86 8.04
CA SER A 213 6.74 -8.00 8.87
C SER A 213 5.52 -8.80 9.32
N TYR A 214 4.43 -8.11 9.68
CA TYR A 214 3.17 -8.76 10.03
C TYR A 214 1.98 -7.83 9.79
N ALA A 215 0.81 -8.42 9.56
CA ALA A 215 -0.46 -7.74 9.47
C ALA A 215 -1.52 -8.50 10.28
N CYS A 216 -2.24 -7.80 11.14
CA CYS A 216 -3.34 -8.32 11.94
C CYS A 216 -4.65 -7.68 11.47
N PHE A 217 -5.62 -8.51 11.07
CA PHE A 217 -6.91 -8.07 10.55
C PHE A 217 -7.95 -8.06 11.68
N PHE A 218 -8.77 -7.02 11.69
CA PHE A 218 -9.89 -6.80 12.60
C PHE A 218 -11.18 -6.64 11.79
N GLU A 219 -12.31 -6.42 12.46
CA GLU A 219 -13.63 -6.32 11.80
C GLU A 219 -13.72 -5.19 10.75
N SER A 220 -13.10 -4.04 11.01
CA SER A 220 -13.17 -2.85 10.15
C SER A 220 -11.81 -2.27 9.76
N SER A 221 -10.70 -2.91 10.17
CA SER A 221 -9.35 -2.38 9.95
C SER A 221 -8.28 -3.48 9.90
N VAL A 222 -7.08 -3.09 9.48
CA VAL A 222 -5.86 -3.91 9.57
C VAL A 222 -4.77 -3.09 10.24
N ALA A 223 -4.08 -3.68 11.22
CA ALA A 223 -2.84 -3.15 11.77
C ALA A 223 -1.66 -3.82 11.07
N VAL A 224 -0.84 -3.04 10.39
CA VAL A 224 0.36 -3.49 9.68
C VAL A 224 1.59 -2.97 10.39
N CYS A 225 2.61 -3.81 10.52
CA CYS A 225 3.83 -3.47 11.23
C CYS A 225 5.09 -3.87 10.47
N TRP A 226 6.11 -3.04 10.65
CA TRP A 226 7.42 -3.21 10.05
C TRP A 226 8.49 -3.27 11.13
N ARG A 227 9.29 -4.32 11.05
CA ARG A 227 10.46 -4.60 11.87
C ARG A 227 11.68 -4.57 10.95
N SER A 228 12.74 -3.93 11.40
CA SER A 228 14.02 -3.92 10.72
C SER A 228 15.12 -3.65 11.74
N THR A 229 16.32 -4.15 11.45
CA THR A 229 17.54 -3.84 12.19
C THR A 229 18.23 -2.59 11.66
N CYS A 230 17.86 -2.12 10.46
CA CYS A 230 18.55 -1.06 9.74
C CYS A 230 17.68 0.19 9.55
N TRP A 231 17.01 0.63 10.63
CA TRP A 231 16.23 1.87 10.57
C TRP A 231 17.12 3.12 10.56
N PRO A 232 16.79 4.14 9.74
CA PRO A 232 17.42 5.44 9.86
C PRO A 232 17.02 6.16 11.16
N PHE A 233 17.78 7.17 11.55
CA PHE A 233 17.33 8.09 12.60
C PHE A 233 16.16 8.93 12.09
N LEU A 234 15.15 9.15 12.95
CA LEU A 234 13.93 9.88 12.54
C LEU A 234 14.26 11.27 11.98
N LYS A 235 15.25 11.97 12.57
CA LYS A 235 15.72 13.29 12.11
C LYS A 235 16.25 13.34 10.67
N ASN A 236 16.68 12.19 10.13
CA ASN A 236 17.23 12.08 8.79
C ASN A 236 16.16 11.71 7.75
N VAL A 237 14.96 11.35 8.20
CA VAL A 237 13.85 10.99 7.32
C VAL A 237 13.15 12.27 6.87
N SER A 238 12.90 12.38 5.56
CA SER A 238 12.13 13.48 4.98
C SER A 238 10.68 13.06 4.78
N THR A 239 10.45 11.95 4.07
CA THR A 239 9.10 11.47 3.77
C THR A 239 9.00 9.96 3.95
N LEU A 240 7.80 9.51 4.30
CA LEU A 240 7.44 8.10 4.36
C LEU A 240 6.26 7.88 3.42
N GLN A 241 6.39 6.90 2.53
CA GLN A 241 5.32 6.51 1.62
C GLN A 241 4.90 5.08 1.93
N LEU A 242 3.59 4.88 2.08
CA LEU A 242 2.99 3.58 2.28
C LEU A 242 2.36 3.12 0.98
N HIS A 243 2.73 1.93 0.52
CA HIS A 243 2.22 1.35 -0.72
C HIS A 243 1.53 0.02 -0.47
N GLY A 244 0.38 -0.17 -1.13
CA GLY A 244 -0.22 -1.47 -1.35
C GLY A 244 0.48 -2.13 -2.54
N VAL A 245 0.87 -3.38 -2.37
CA VAL A 245 1.65 -4.15 -3.32
C VAL A 245 0.92 -5.44 -3.61
N ALA A 246 0.39 -5.56 -4.84
CA ALA A 246 -0.22 -6.78 -5.33
C ALA A 246 0.79 -7.52 -6.22
N ARG A 247 1.04 -8.79 -5.89
CA ARG A 247 1.95 -9.65 -6.63
C ARG A 247 1.11 -10.65 -7.43
N ASP A 248 1.11 -10.47 -8.76
CA ASP A 248 0.37 -11.34 -9.66
C ASP A 248 1.06 -12.72 -9.74
N GLY A 249 0.55 -13.69 -8.99
CA GLY A 249 0.90 -15.12 -9.09
C GLY A 249 1.92 -15.65 -8.05
N PRO A 250 1.90 -16.97 -7.77
CA PRO A 250 2.60 -17.53 -6.60
C PRO A 250 4.13 -17.74 -6.73
N VAL A 251 4.79 -17.47 -7.87
CA VAL A 251 6.12 -18.09 -8.13
C VAL A 251 7.27 -17.16 -8.55
N SER A 252 7.08 -15.85 -8.78
CA SER A 252 8.26 -15.02 -9.15
C SER A 252 8.22 -13.59 -8.64
N ARG A 253 9.31 -13.19 -7.97
CA ARG A 253 9.61 -11.81 -7.54
C ARG A 253 9.79 -10.83 -8.72
N SER A 254 9.72 -11.30 -9.97
CA SER A 254 10.00 -10.51 -11.18
C SER A 254 8.80 -10.23 -12.09
N LEU A 255 7.60 -10.77 -11.81
CA LEU A 255 6.39 -10.36 -12.52
C LEU A 255 5.93 -8.98 -12.05
N SER A 256 5.20 -8.26 -12.91
CA SER A 256 4.78 -6.86 -12.73
C SER A 256 4.14 -6.63 -11.36
N VAL A 257 4.95 -6.21 -10.40
CA VAL A 257 4.50 -5.82 -9.07
C VAL A 257 3.64 -4.58 -9.24
N ARG A 258 2.35 -4.69 -8.92
CA ARG A 258 1.47 -3.52 -8.93
C ARG A 258 1.61 -2.81 -7.60
N ARG A 259 2.15 -1.60 -7.65
CA ARG A 259 2.39 -0.75 -6.50
C ARG A 259 1.44 0.45 -6.53
N SER A 260 0.64 0.59 -5.50
CA SER A 260 -0.34 1.67 -5.33
C SER A 260 -0.03 2.47 -4.07
N LEU A 261 0.11 3.79 -4.17
CA LEU A 261 0.30 4.66 -3.02
C LEU A 261 -0.99 4.71 -2.19
N VAL A 262 -0.90 4.33 -0.92
CA VAL A 262 -2.03 4.32 0.03
C VAL A 262 -2.05 5.58 0.89
N ALA A 263 -0.86 6.03 1.32
CA ALA A 263 -0.68 7.25 2.10
C ALA A 263 0.76 7.77 1.94
N LYS A 264 0.92 9.09 2.06
CA LYS A 264 2.22 9.76 2.10
C LYS A 264 2.27 10.64 3.36
N TYR A 265 3.34 10.51 4.10
CA TYR A 265 3.60 11.27 5.32
C TYR A 265 4.83 12.13 5.08
N ASP A 266 4.67 13.43 5.32
CA ASP A 266 5.82 14.29 5.52
C ASP A 266 6.31 14.05 6.95
N LEU A 267 7.61 13.85 7.12
CA LEU A 267 8.26 13.66 8.42
C LEU A 267 9.24 14.80 8.70
N ASP A 268 9.48 15.69 7.74
CA ASP A 268 10.36 16.83 7.93
C ASP A 268 9.65 17.92 8.74
N GLY A 269 10.22 18.30 9.88
CA GLY A 269 9.64 19.31 10.78
C GLY A 269 8.35 18.87 11.50
N VAL A 270 7.91 17.61 11.38
CA VAL A 270 6.65 17.14 11.97
C VAL A 270 6.74 16.98 13.48
N ARG A 271 5.92 17.74 14.19
CA ARG A 271 5.61 17.54 15.62
C ARG A 271 4.56 16.43 15.75
N GLY A 272 4.98 15.18 15.60
CA GLY A 272 4.12 14.05 15.95
C GLY A 272 3.65 14.17 17.40
N LYS A 273 2.47 13.62 17.72
CA LYS A 273 1.96 13.60 19.09
C LYS A 273 2.48 12.36 19.79
N PHE A 274 3.18 12.52 20.92
CA PHE A 274 3.50 11.37 21.77
C PHE A 274 2.22 10.81 22.38
N ILE A 275 1.96 9.52 22.16
CA ILE A 275 0.75 8.83 22.63
C ILE A 275 1.01 7.84 23.76
N GLY A 276 2.27 7.45 23.96
CA GLY A 276 2.64 6.55 25.05
C GLY A 276 4.14 6.29 25.07
N SER A 277 4.63 5.71 26.17
CA SER A 277 6.02 5.24 26.26
C SER A 277 6.12 4.07 27.22
N ASP A 278 7.16 3.25 27.04
CA ASP A 278 7.59 2.27 28.04
C ASP A 278 9.05 2.55 28.46
N LYS A 279 9.73 1.57 29.08
CA LYS A 279 11.11 1.74 29.54
C LYS A 279 12.12 1.95 28.40
N LEU A 280 11.81 1.56 27.17
CA LEU A 280 12.75 1.53 26.04
C LEU A 280 12.33 2.44 24.88
N VAL A 281 11.03 2.55 24.61
CA VAL A 281 10.49 3.18 23.40
C VAL A 281 9.46 4.25 23.76
N ASN A 282 9.49 5.36 23.02
CA ASN A 282 8.41 6.34 22.96
C ASN A 282 7.61 6.13 21.67
N MET A 283 6.30 6.22 21.77
CA MET A 283 5.38 6.03 20.65
C MET A 283 4.88 7.39 20.14
N LEU A 284 5.22 7.69 18.89
CA LEU A 284 4.89 8.93 18.21
C LEU A 284 3.77 8.67 17.18
N HIS A 285 2.64 9.35 17.33
CA HIS A 285 1.57 9.34 16.33
C HIS A 285 1.76 10.45 15.31
N ILE A 286 1.67 10.07 14.04
CA ILE A 286 1.69 10.96 12.89
C ILE A 286 0.43 10.68 12.07
N PRO A 287 -0.50 11.63 11.96
CA PRO A 287 -1.74 11.40 11.23
C PRO A 287 -1.50 11.31 9.72
N PRO A 288 -2.32 10.54 8.98
CA PRO A 288 -3.38 9.66 9.48
C PRO A 288 -2.88 8.26 9.85
N GLY A 289 -3.07 7.82 11.10
CA GLY A 289 -2.95 6.39 11.46
C GLY A 289 -1.53 5.80 11.54
N LEU A 290 -0.45 6.59 11.33
CA LEU A 290 0.93 6.14 11.42
C LEU A 290 1.48 6.27 12.84
N ILE A 291 2.07 5.20 13.34
CA ILE A 291 2.80 5.14 14.60
C ILE A 291 4.27 4.88 14.30
N VAL A 292 5.13 5.71 14.90
CA VAL A 292 6.58 5.54 14.89
C VAL A 292 7.04 5.26 16.32
N GLY A 293 7.58 4.07 16.56
CA GLY A 293 8.29 3.78 17.80
C GLY A 293 9.72 4.32 17.71
N VAL A 294 10.14 5.16 18.66
CA VAL A 294 11.51 5.67 18.74
C VAL A 294 12.18 5.28 20.06
N TRP A 295 13.45 4.88 19.99
CA TRP A 295 14.23 4.54 21.19
C TRP A 295 14.40 5.77 22.09
N ARG A 296 14.21 5.58 23.39
CA ARG A 296 14.38 6.64 24.39
C ARG A 296 15.83 7.15 24.38
N GLY A 297 15.98 8.47 24.35
CA GLY A 297 17.28 9.15 24.36
C GLY A 297 18.00 9.26 23.02
N GLN A 298 17.68 8.44 22.02
CA GLN A 298 18.45 8.38 20.77
C GLN A 298 17.69 8.82 19.50
N MET A 299 16.37 9.04 19.58
CA MET A 299 15.51 9.42 18.42
C MET A 299 15.68 8.51 17.19
N SER A 300 16.25 7.32 17.39
CA SER A 300 16.37 6.26 16.40
C SER A 300 15.06 5.49 16.32
N ILE A 301 14.65 5.12 15.12
CA ILE A 301 13.41 4.39 14.91
C ILE A 301 13.60 2.94 15.36
N ALA A 302 12.63 2.42 16.11
CA ALA A 302 12.56 1.03 16.54
C ALA A 302 11.65 0.21 15.62
N PHE A 303 10.46 0.75 15.30
CA PHE A 303 9.47 0.11 14.45
C PHE A 303 8.52 1.14 13.84
N PHE A 304 7.84 0.72 12.77
CA PHE A 304 6.66 1.41 12.25
C PHE A 304 5.43 0.53 12.41
N MET A 305 4.30 1.18 12.64
CA MET A 305 3.00 0.54 12.68
C MET A 305 1.97 1.48 12.03
N VAL A 306 1.10 0.94 11.19
CA VAL A 306 0.03 1.71 10.54
C VAL A 306 -1.27 0.96 10.71
N THR A 307 -2.33 1.69 11.02
CA THR A 307 -3.69 1.14 10.98
C THR A 307 -4.44 1.65 9.76
N LEU A 308 -4.97 0.72 8.97
CA LEU A 308 -5.71 1.01 7.74
C LEU A 308 -7.15 0.55 7.89
N HIS A 309 -8.09 1.47 7.70
CA HIS A 309 -9.51 1.15 7.65
C HIS A 309 -9.87 0.39 6.38
N PHE A 310 -10.82 -0.56 6.45
CA PHE A 310 -11.24 -1.41 5.32
C PHE A 310 -12.00 -0.67 4.22
N HIS A 311 -12.56 0.50 4.53
CA HIS A 311 -13.25 1.34 3.55
C HIS A 311 -12.37 1.59 2.32
N LYS A 312 -12.76 0.98 1.19
CA LYS A 312 -12.07 1.01 -0.10
C LYS A 312 -10.60 0.57 -0.05
N LEU A 313 -10.20 -0.23 0.94
CA LEU A 313 -8.81 -0.62 1.14
C LEU A 313 -8.25 -1.47 0.00
N VAL A 314 -9.07 -2.36 -0.57
CA VAL A 314 -8.70 -3.18 -1.73
C VAL A 314 -8.39 -2.27 -2.90
N GLU A 315 -9.31 -1.37 -3.25
CA GLU A 315 -9.17 -0.39 -4.32
C GLU A 315 -7.95 0.52 -4.11
N ARG A 316 -7.77 1.05 -2.90
CA ARG A 316 -6.60 1.87 -2.53
C ARG A 316 -5.28 1.12 -2.68
N SER A 317 -5.28 -0.19 -2.51
CA SER A 317 -4.08 -1.02 -2.60
C SER A 317 -3.77 -1.49 -4.02
N ILE A 318 -4.72 -1.47 -4.96
CA ILE A 318 -4.54 -2.07 -6.31
C ILE A 318 -4.88 -1.16 -7.49
N LEU A 319 -5.70 -0.12 -7.32
CA LEU A 319 -6.18 0.75 -8.40
C LEU A 319 -5.47 2.09 -8.46
N GLY A 320 -4.69 2.45 -7.44
CA GLY A 320 -3.84 3.63 -7.48
C GLY A 320 -2.55 3.38 -8.26
N THR A 321 -1.72 4.42 -8.32
CA THR A 321 -0.40 4.37 -8.96
C THR A 321 0.69 4.46 -7.92
N SER A 322 1.95 4.24 -8.28
CA SER A 322 3.07 4.35 -7.34
C SER A 322 3.27 5.76 -6.77
N VAL A 323 2.75 6.79 -7.44
CA VAL A 323 2.96 8.21 -7.10
C VAL A 323 1.68 8.90 -6.64
N CYS A 324 0.52 8.45 -7.12
CA CYS A 324 -0.77 9.06 -6.81
C CYS A 324 -1.71 8.04 -6.16
N PRO A 325 -2.34 8.40 -5.02
CA PRO A 325 -3.28 7.51 -4.36
C PRO A 325 -4.57 7.37 -5.18
N TYR A 326 -5.26 6.25 -4.98
CA TYR A 326 -6.58 6.05 -5.55
C TYR A 326 -7.59 7.03 -4.93
N THR A 327 -8.39 7.68 -5.77
CA THR A 327 -9.51 8.52 -5.35
C THR A 327 -10.80 7.88 -5.83
N ALA A 328 -11.68 7.54 -4.89
CA ALA A 328 -12.99 7.02 -5.22
C ALA A 328 -13.87 8.13 -5.84
N PRO A 329 -14.78 7.79 -6.76
CA PRO A 329 -15.82 8.72 -7.20
C PRO A 329 -16.64 9.20 -6.00
N VAL A 330 -16.97 10.49 -5.96
CA VAL A 330 -17.85 11.05 -4.93
C VAL A 330 -19.28 10.64 -5.28
N GLU A 331 -19.82 9.68 -4.54
CA GLU A 331 -21.25 9.36 -4.57
C GLU A 331 -21.99 10.40 -3.74
N ARG A 332 -22.95 11.10 -4.37
CA ARG A 332 -23.83 12.02 -3.66
C ARG A 332 -25.00 11.25 -3.10
N CYS A 333 -25.44 11.59 -1.90
CA CYS A 333 -26.71 11.10 -1.41
C CYS A 333 -27.86 11.56 -2.32
N PRO A 334 -28.93 10.75 -2.43
CA PRO A 334 -30.18 11.23 -3.00
C PRO A 334 -30.59 12.54 -2.32
N PHE A 335 -31.05 13.50 -3.09
CA PHE A 335 -31.62 14.71 -2.51
C PHE A 335 -33.03 14.40 -2.00
N ASP A 336 -33.33 14.80 -0.78
CA ASP A 336 -34.65 14.73 -0.15
C ASP A 336 -35.02 16.15 0.30
N ASP A 337 -36.17 16.67 -0.13
CA ASP A 337 -36.73 17.96 0.27
C ASP A 337 -37.92 17.86 1.22
N VAL A 338 -38.42 16.64 1.47
CA VAL A 338 -39.58 16.35 2.31
C VAL A 338 -39.18 16.34 3.78
N ASP A 339 -38.04 15.72 4.11
CA ASP A 339 -37.57 15.67 5.49
C ASP A 339 -36.90 16.99 5.92
N PRO A 340 -37.43 17.73 6.91
CA PRO A 340 -36.80 18.96 7.40
C PRO A 340 -35.50 18.73 8.18
N ASN A 341 -35.20 17.50 8.59
CA ASN A 341 -34.00 17.12 9.36
C ASN A 341 -33.07 16.19 8.56
N TYR A 342 -33.15 16.22 7.22
CA TYR A 342 -32.40 15.32 6.35
C TYR A 342 -30.88 15.39 6.59
N GLY A 343 -30.25 14.28 6.94
CA GLY A 343 -28.84 14.25 7.32
C GLY A 343 -28.55 14.63 8.79
N LEU A 344 -29.57 14.67 9.66
CA LEU A 344 -29.40 14.78 11.11
C LEU A 344 -29.83 13.53 11.88
N HIS A 345 -30.32 12.49 11.21
CA HIS A 345 -30.76 11.24 11.81
C HIS A 345 -30.44 10.04 10.92
N GLY A 346 -30.83 8.83 11.35
CA GLY A 346 -30.66 7.60 10.56
C GLY A 346 -29.23 7.06 10.53
N TYR A 347 -28.30 7.64 11.30
CA TYR A 347 -26.91 7.21 11.29
C TYR A 347 -26.70 5.89 12.03
N THR A 348 -25.78 5.08 11.51
CA THR A 348 -25.33 3.84 12.14
C THR A 348 -23.82 3.93 12.40
N LEU A 349 -23.39 3.70 13.63
CA LEU A 349 -21.99 3.71 14.03
C LEU A 349 -21.51 2.30 14.35
N HIS A 350 -20.42 1.90 13.72
CA HIS A 350 -19.54 0.84 14.18
C HIS A 350 -18.26 1.44 14.73
N ILE A 351 -17.87 1.03 15.93
CA ILE A 351 -16.60 1.43 16.57
C ILE A 351 -15.93 0.20 17.15
N SER A 352 -14.63 0.05 16.92
CA SER A 352 -13.83 -0.98 17.57
C SER A 352 -12.57 -0.39 18.18
N LEU A 353 -12.22 -0.91 19.37
CA LEU A 353 -10.94 -0.67 20.01
C LEU A 353 -10.11 -1.92 19.87
N HIS A 354 -8.89 -1.76 19.39
CA HIS A 354 -7.97 -2.87 19.22
C HIS A 354 -6.53 -2.43 19.46
N SER A 355 -5.67 -3.39 19.77
CA SER A 355 -4.23 -3.20 19.74
C SER A 355 -3.68 -3.61 18.37
N SER A 356 -2.36 -3.75 18.27
CA SER A 356 -1.71 -4.31 17.09
C SER A 356 -1.97 -5.82 16.90
N VAL A 357 -2.51 -6.51 17.91
CA VAL A 357 -2.65 -7.98 17.92
C VAL A 357 -4.01 -8.49 18.38
N LYS A 358 -4.79 -7.71 19.14
CA LYS A 358 -6.02 -8.17 19.78
C LYS A 358 -7.11 -7.11 19.72
N GLN A 359 -8.34 -7.53 19.41
CA GLN A 359 -9.53 -6.70 19.57
C GLN A 359 -9.97 -6.66 21.04
N MET A 360 -10.23 -5.46 21.55
CA MET A 360 -10.55 -5.19 22.95
C MET A 360 -12.04 -4.93 23.17
N MET A 361 -12.65 -4.20 22.26
CA MET A 361 -14.07 -3.85 22.26
C MET A 361 -14.54 -3.69 20.81
N SER A 362 -15.80 -4.04 20.56
CA SER A 362 -16.53 -3.69 19.35
C SER A 362 -17.94 -3.27 19.74
N GLY A 363 -18.44 -2.21 19.14
CA GLY A 363 -19.74 -1.62 19.42
C GLY A 363 -20.44 -1.25 18.12
N HIS A 364 -21.75 -1.48 18.09
CA HIS A 364 -22.61 -1.15 16.97
C HIS A 364 -23.86 -0.45 17.50
N PHE A 365 -24.14 0.73 16.96
CA PHE A 365 -25.18 1.62 17.42
C PHE A 365 -25.96 2.16 16.23
N THR A 366 -27.27 1.93 16.22
CA THR A 366 -28.16 2.31 15.13
C THR A 366 -29.05 3.49 15.53
N HIS A 367 -29.71 4.10 14.55
CA HIS A 367 -30.68 5.18 14.74
C HIS A 367 -30.11 6.37 15.52
N LEU A 368 -28.84 6.69 15.29
CA LEU A 368 -28.21 7.86 15.88
C LEU A 368 -28.77 9.12 15.22
N PHE A 369 -29.07 10.11 16.04
CA PHE A 369 -29.63 11.38 15.59
C PHE A 369 -29.11 12.55 16.41
N CYS A 370 -29.21 13.74 15.82
CA CYS A 370 -28.95 15.02 16.43
C CYS A 370 -30.15 15.93 16.17
N ARG A 371 -30.47 16.78 17.14
CA ARG A 371 -31.47 17.84 16.95
C ARG A 371 -30.77 19.13 16.53
N LYS A 372 -31.49 20.00 15.80
CA LYS A 372 -30.93 21.28 15.30
C LYS A 372 -30.42 22.20 16.40
N ASP A 373 -31.09 22.21 17.57
CA ASP A 373 -30.70 23.00 18.75
C ASP A 373 -29.39 22.54 19.41
N GLN A 374 -28.93 21.33 19.07
CA GLN A 374 -27.71 20.74 19.61
C GLN A 374 -26.48 20.99 18.74
N ILE A 375 -26.67 21.53 17.53
CA ILE A 375 -25.59 21.90 16.62
C ILE A 375 -24.83 23.07 17.24
N ARG A 376 -23.53 22.86 17.51
CA ARG A 376 -22.69 23.88 18.16
C ARG A 376 -21.30 23.86 17.56
N ASN A 377 -20.71 25.04 17.41
CA ASN A 377 -19.33 25.24 16.96
C ASN A 377 -19.01 24.57 15.60
N GLY A 378 -20.00 24.48 14.70
CA GLY A 378 -19.84 23.81 13.40
C GLY A 378 -19.77 22.29 13.47
N PHE A 379 -20.23 21.68 14.57
CA PHE A 379 -20.32 20.24 14.74
C PHE A 379 -21.73 19.76 15.09
N ILE A 380 -22.09 18.61 14.53
CA ILE A 380 -23.33 17.88 14.78
C ILE A 380 -23.02 16.68 15.67
N PRO A 381 -23.32 16.73 16.99
CA PRO A 381 -23.01 15.67 17.93
C PRO A 381 -24.02 14.52 17.88
N LEU A 382 -23.55 13.31 17.58
CA LEU A 382 -24.27 12.06 17.77
C LEU A 382 -23.88 11.47 19.13
N ARG A 383 -24.82 11.51 20.10
CA ARG A 383 -24.61 10.93 21.43
C ARG A 383 -24.92 9.45 21.38
N VAL A 384 -23.90 8.63 21.50
CA VAL A 384 -23.97 7.18 21.31
C VAL A 384 -24.19 6.48 22.65
N ILE A 385 -23.32 6.77 23.62
CA ILE A 385 -23.44 6.29 25.00
C ILE A 385 -23.56 7.51 25.89
N ARG A 386 -24.63 7.55 26.70
CA ARG A 386 -24.89 8.64 27.64
C ARG A 386 -24.39 8.27 29.02
N ARG A 387 -23.68 9.21 29.66
CA ARG A 387 -23.16 9.04 31.03
C ARG A 387 -24.25 8.72 32.06
N ASN A 388 -25.45 9.25 31.87
CA ASN A 388 -26.57 9.06 32.81
C ASN A 388 -27.36 7.76 32.56
N ASP A 389 -27.00 6.98 31.53
CA ASP A 389 -27.70 5.75 31.17
C ASP A 389 -26.76 4.54 31.32
N MET A 390 -26.72 4.01 32.54
CA MET A 390 -25.89 2.88 32.93
C MET A 390 -26.12 1.62 32.07
N SER A 391 -27.31 1.48 31.47
CA SER A 391 -27.62 0.32 30.62
C SER A 391 -26.83 0.32 29.30
N GLN A 392 -26.33 1.48 28.87
CA GLN A 392 -25.51 1.65 27.66
C GLN A 392 -24.02 1.48 27.93
N HIS A 393 -23.60 1.46 29.20
CA HIS A 393 -22.20 1.35 29.56
C HIS A 393 -21.68 -0.03 29.22
N THR A 394 -20.49 -0.06 28.61
CA THR A 394 -19.93 -1.30 28.06
C THR A 394 -18.55 -1.55 28.62
N SER A 395 -18.29 -2.77 29.09
CA SER A 395 -16.96 -3.18 29.54
C SER A 395 -16.00 -3.41 28.36
N ILE A 396 -14.72 -3.18 28.60
CA ILE A 396 -13.64 -3.40 27.65
C ILE A 396 -12.80 -4.57 28.15
N SER A 397 -12.44 -5.47 27.24
CA SER A 397 -11.70 -6.69 27.57
C SER A 397 -10.27 -6.37 28.06
N GLY A 398 -10.11 -6.33 29.38
CA GLY A 398 -8.83 -6.21 30.06
C GLY A 398 -8.20 -4.82 29.98
N LYS A 399 -6.88 -4.76 30.21
CA LYS A 399 -6.10 -3.51 30.19
C LYS A 399 -5.87 -3.02 28.77
N ILE A 400 -6.02 -1.72 28.55
CA ILE A 400 -5.74 -1.06 27.28
C ILE A 400 -4.24 -0.87 27.12
N ASN A 401 -3.65 -1.62 26.18
CA ASN A 401 -2.25 -1.53 25.86
C ASN A 401 -1.97 -1.91 24.40
N THR A 402 -0.85 -1.41 23.90
CA THR A 402 -0.34 -1.71 22.56
C THR A 402 1.02 -2.40 22.67
N PRO A 403 1.11 -3.69 22.30
CA PRO A 403 2.39 -4.37 22.25
C PRO A 403 3.18 -3.93 21.02
N TRP A 404 4.50 -3.86 21.20
CA TRP A 404 5.45 -3.64 20.12
C TRP A 404 6.56 -4.68 20.18
N LYS A 405 7.15 -4.95 19.02
CA LYS A 405 8.20 -5.95 18.88
C LYS A 405 9.12 -5.57 17.72
N THR A 406 10.42 -5.66 17.96
CA THR A 406 11.49 -5.61 16.97
C THR A 406 12.02 -7.04 16.73
N GLU A 407 13.12 -7.19 15.99
CA GLU A 407 13.74 -8.50 15.77
C GLU A 407 14.29 -9.12 17.07
N VAL A 408 14.65 -8.30 18.05
CA VAL A 408 15.38 -8.76 19.27
C VAL A 408 14.63 -8.42 20.56
N LEU A 409 13.83 -7.34 20.57
CA LEU A 409 13.19 -6.82 21.76
C LEU A 409 11.67 -6.75 21.58
N GLU A 410 10.96 -6.85 22.69
CA GLU A 410 9.52 -6.64 22.74
C GLU A 410 9.12 -5.88 24.01
N GLY A 411 7.97 -5.23 23.96
CA GLY A 411 7.47 -4.41 25.04
C GLY A 411 5.99 -4.14 24.89
N ILE A 412 5.41 -3.53 25.93
CA ILE A 412 3.99 -3.21 25.99
C ILE A 412 3.85 -1.78 26.48
N ILE A 413 3.22 -0.94 25.68
CA ILE A 413 2.92 0.45 26.04
C ILE A 413 1.50 0.49 26.59
N GLN A 414 1.36 0.95 27.83
CA GLN A 414 0.06 1.07 28.50
C GLN A 414 -0.73 2.28 27.99
N ASN A 415 -2.05 2.28 28.21
CA ASN A 415 -2.93 3.42 27.98
C ASN A 415 -2.92 3.94 26.54
N CYS A 416 -2.69 3.04 25.56
CA CYS A 416 -2.77 3.37 24.14
C CYS A 416 -3.37 2.19 23.37
N CYS A 417 -4.17 2.52 22.36
CA CYS A 417 -4.80 1.57 21.45
C CYS A 417 -5.15 2.25 20.13
N MET A 418 -5.77 1.50 19.22
CA MET A 418 -6.29 2.01 17.97
C MET A 418 -7.81 2.01 18.02
N VAL A 419 -8.38 3.12 17.58
CA VAL A 419 -9.81 3.30 17.37
C VAL A 419 -10.05 3.17 15.87
N SER A 420 -10.93 2.23 15.49
CA SER A 420 -11.45 2.13 14.13
C SER A 420 -12.94 2.42 14.14
N LEU A 421 -13.35 3.41 13.37
CA LEU A 421 -14.71 3.95 13.34
C LEU A 421 -15.24 3.92 11.91
N THR A 422 -16.45 3.38 11.75
CA THR A 422 -17.28 3.51 10.54
C THR A 422 -18.62 4.14 10.92
N LEU A 423 -18.88 5.32 10.40
CA LEU A 423 -20.18 5.97 10.49
C LEU A 423 -20.86 5.85 9.12
N LEU A 424 -22.04 5.26 9.10
CA LEU A 424 -22.91 5.11 7.94
C LEU A 424 -23.99 6.20 7.98
N ASP A 425 -24.30 6.78 6.83
CA ASP A 425 -25.44 7.69 6.69
C ASP A 425 -26.79 6.96 6.71
N GLU A 426 -27.87 7.72 6.59
CA GLU A 426 -29.24 7.21 6.52
C GLU A 426 -29.44 6.17 5.40
N ALA A 427 -28.75 6.32 4.28
CA ALA A 427 -28.77 5.38 3.16
C ALA A 427 -27.85 4.15 3.38
N GLN A 428 -27.28 4.01 4.58
CA GLN A 428 -26.32 2.98 4.98
C GLN A 428 -25.04 2.98 4.14
N ASN A 429 -24.67 4.13 3.56
CA ASN A 429 -23.40 4.30 2.87
C ASN A 429 -22.34 4.81 3.86
N PRO A 430 -21.07 4.38 3.72
CA PRO A 430 -20.00 4.90 4.56
C PRO A 430 -19.81 6.41 4.41
N PHE A 431 -20.09 7.15 5.48
CA PHE A 431 -20.02 8.61 5.54
C PHE A 431 -18.71 9.09 6.15
N TRP A 432 -18.26 8.48 7.24
CA TRP A 432 -16.97 8.79 7.87
C TRP A 432 -16.28 7.51 8.34
N CYS A 433 -15.06 7.29 7.86
CA CYS A 433 -14.27 6.10 8.12
C CYS A 433 -12.87 6.50 8.56
N VAL A 434 -12.50 6.17 9.80
CA VAL A 434 -11.18 6.49 10.34
C VAL A 434 -10.62 5.32 11.13
N SER A 435 -9.31 5.13 11.04
CA SER A 435 -8.57 4.21 11.90
C SER A 435 -7.32 4.90 12.38
N THR A 436 -7.25 5.17 13.67
CA THR A 436 -6.23 6.06 14.27
C THR A 436 -5.79 5.53 15.62
N PRO A 437 -4.49 5.63 15.96
CA PRO A 437 -4.05 5.40 17.31
C PRO A 437 -4.50 6.54 18.22
N VAL A 438 -4.78 6.19 19.47
CA VAL A 438 -5.21 7.11 20.52
C VAL A 438 -4.53 6.77 21.83
N SER A 439 -4.40 7.78 22.69
CA SER A 439 -3.89 7.67 24.05
C SER A 439 -5.01 7.91 25.04
N LEU A 440 -5.08 7.11 26.09
CA LEU A 440 -5.93 7.36 27.24
C LEU A 440 -5.24 8.39 28.13
N GLN A 441 -5.91 9.52 28.36
CA GLN A 441 -5.43 10.58 29.21
C GLN A 441 -6.24 10.58 30.50
N LEU A 442 -5.58 10.58 31.66
CA LEU A 442 -6.27 10.71 32.94
C LEU A 442 -7.00 12.06 32.98
N SER A 443 -8.29 12.04 33.28
CA SER A 443 -9.10 13.25 33.42
C SER A 443 -8.70 13.97 34.71
N SER A 444 -8.31 15.24 34.60
CA SER A 444 -8.14 16.12 35.76
C SER A 444 -9.46 16.68 36.30
N GLN A 445 -10.55 16.56 35.52
CA GLN A 445 -11.87 16.93 35.98
C GLN A 445 -12.43 15.79 36.83
N GLU A 446 -12.65 16.07 38.12
CA GLU A 446 -13.57 15.37 38.99
C GLU A 446 -15.00 15.57 38.46
N SER A 447 -15.31 15.01 37.30
CA SER A 447 -16.72 14.78 37.00
C SER A 447 -17.15 13.63 37.90
N VAL A 448 -17.66 13.99 39.08
CA VAL A 448 -18.16 13.08 40.11
C VAL A 448 -19.35 12.32 39.53
N SER A 449 -19.05 11.21 38.85
CA SER A 449 -20.05 10.20 38.51
C SER A 449 -20.21 9.35 39.76
N TYR A 450 -21.28 9.56 40.53
CA TYR A 450 -21.54 8.77 41.74
C TYR A 450 -21.69 7.27 41.45
N ASP A 451 -21.93 6.91 40.18
CA ASP A 451 -22.16 5.53 39.75
C ASP A 451 -20.87 4.68 39.66
N TYR A 452 -19.70 5.32 39.59
CA TYR A 452 -18.41 4.59 39.56
C TYR A 452 -17.35 5.28 40.40
N MET A 453 -16.71 4.51 41.29
CA MET A 453 -15.66 4.99 42.21
C MET A 453 -14.24 4.88 41.61
N GLY A 454 -14.11 4.90 40.28
CA GLY A 454 -12.86 4.64 39.57
C GLY A 454 -12.19 5.86 38.95
N GLU A 455 -10.94 5.71 38.53
CA GLU A 455 -10.21 6.74 37.77
C GLU A 455 -10.86 6.97 36.40
N ASN A 456 -11.06 8.24 36.04
CA ASN A 456 -11.64 8.65 34.77
C ASN A 456 -10.55 8.90 33.72
N TYR A 457 -10.73 8.33 32.54
CA TYR A 457 -9.84 8.49 31.39
C TYR A 457 -10.62 9.07 30.21
N VAL A 458 -10.01 9.99 29.49
CA VAL A 458 -10.56 10.60 28.28
C VAL A 458 -9.74 10.18 27.07
N VAL A 459 -10.44 9.78 26.03
CA VAL A 459 -9.87 9.52 24.71
C VAL A 459 -10.55 10.47 23.74
N SER A 460 -9.75 11.26 23.02
CA SER A 460 -10.25 12.18 22.01
C SER A 460 -9.46 12.06 20.71
N HIS A 461 -10.19 12.09 19.61
CA HIS A 461 -9.66 12.17 18.25
C HIS A 461 -10.44 13.23 17.46
N GLY A 462 -9.78 13.92 16.55
CA GLY A 462 -10.42 14.86 15.65
C GLY A 462 -9.63 15.03 14.36
N ASP A 463 -10.35 15.07 13.25
CA ASP A 463 -9.85 15.35 11.92
C ASP A 463 -10.71 16.44 11.25
N ALA A 464 -10.57 16.61 9.93
CA ALA A 464 -11.36 17.59 9.17
C ALA A 464 -12.83 17.19 9.02
N ASP A 465 -13.15 15.90 9.13
CA ASP A 465 -14.48 15.34 8.90
C ASP A 465 -15.32 15.26 10.18
N GLY A 466 -14.66 15.08 11.34
CA GLY A 466 -15.34 14.93 12.61
C GLY A 466 -14.42 14.78 13.82
N ARG A 467 -15.04 14.51 14.97
CA ARG A 467 -14.39 14.28 16.26
C ARG A 467 -15.04 13.12 17.00
N VAL A 468 -14.24 12.37 17.74
CA VAL A 468 -14.70 11.31 18.64
C VAL A 468 -14.23 11.66 20.04
N LEU A 469 -15.14 11.59 20.99
CA LEU A 469 -14.87 11.71 22.42
C LEU A 469 -15.38 10.46 23.13
N MET A 470 -14.51 9.83 23.89
CA MET A 470 -14.83 8.68 24.75
C MET A 470 -14.36 8.96 26.16
N GLU A 471 -15.17 8.57 27.13
CA GLU A 471 -14.80 8.60 28.55
C GLU A 471 -14.88 7.19 29.10
N LEU A 472 -13.81 6.80 29.78
CA LEU A 472 -13.64 5.48 30.33
C LEU A 472 -13.40 5.57 31.82
N VAL A 473 -13.91 4.59 32.56
CA VAL A 473 -13.64 4.46 33.99
C VAL A 473 -12.87 3.17 34.23
N TRP A 474 -11.77 3.25 34.97
CA TRP A 474 -11.04 2.05 35.43
C TRP A 474 -11.66 1.54 36.72
N LEU A 475 -12.16 0.29 36.71
CA LEU A 475 -12.68 -0.37 37.90
C LEU A 475 -11.63 -1.37 38.41
N GLU A 476 -10.96 -1.01 39.51
CA GLU A 476 -9.89 -1.83 40.10
C GLU A 476 -10.36 -3.23 40.49
N GLU A 477 -11.55 -3.33 41.11
CA GLU A 477 -12.13 -4.60 41.55
C GLU A 477 -12.36 -5.59 40.40
N GLN A 478 -12.71 -5.08 39.23
CA GLN A 478 -13.00 -5.88 38.04
C GLN A 478 -11.79 -6.02 37.11
N GLY A 479 -10.75 -5.20 37.32
CA GLY A 479 -9.55 -5.17 36.48
C GLY A 479 -9.81 -4.82 35.02
N GLN A 480 -10.85 -4.02 34.75
CA GLN A 480 -11.30 -3.69 33.39
C GLN A 480 -11.74 -2.22 33.27
N PHE A 481 -11.69 -1.69 32.05
CA PHE A 481 -12.23 -0.38 31.71
C PHE A 481 -13.71 -0.48 31.34
N PHE A 482 -14.50 0.53 31.71
CA PHE A 482 -15.88 0.70 31.25
C PHE A 482 -15.98 1.96 30.41
N LEU A 483 -16.58 1.86 29.23
CA LEU A 483 -16.94 3.00 28.41
C LEU A 483 -18.28 3.55 28.91
N VAL A 484 -18.24 4.76 29.48
CA VAL A 484 -19.41 5.41 30.12
C VAL A 484 -19.97 6.57 29.29
N HIS A 485 -19.19 7.11 28.37
CA HIS A 485 -19.65 8.17 27.48
C HIS A 485 -18.97 8.06 26.12
N LEU A 486 -19.76 8.16 25.06
CA LEU A 486 -19.26 8.16 23.68
C LEU A 486 -20.07 9.16 22.86
N VAL A 487 -19.37 10.13 22.27
CA VAL A 487 -19.95 11.14 21.38
C VAL A 487 -19.13 11.21 20.11
N VAL A 488 -19.82 11.07 18.98
CA VAL A 488 -19.24 11.20 17.64
C VAL A 488 -19.81 12.47 17.02
N SER A 489 -18.96 13.46 16.76
CA SER A 489 -19.36 14.76 16.25
C SER A 489 -18.92 14.92 14.80
N MET A 490 -19.83 15.21 13.88
CA MET A 490 -19.52 15.40 12.46
C MET A 490 -19.37 16.89 12.15
N ALA A 491 -18.46 17.24 11.24
CA ALA A 491 -18.38 18.61 10.74
C ALA A 491 -19.66 18.98 9.98
N THR A 492 -20.27 20.12 10.35
CA THR A 492 -21.51 20.60 9.72
C THR A 492 -21.31 20.87 8.23
N GLU A 493 -20.14 21.39 7.85
CA GLU A 493 -19.75 21.60 6.44
C GLU A 493 -19.80 20.31 5.61
N LYS A 494 -19.35 19.19 6.18
CA LYS A 494 -19.36 17.89 5.48
C LYS A 494 -20.79 17.38 5.28
N VAL A 495 -21.63 17.49 6.30
CA VAL A 495 -23.05 17.10 6.23
C VAL A 495 -23.78 17.98 5.20
N ASN A 496 -23.62 19.30 5.28
CA ASN A 496 -24.20 20.26 4.34
C ASN A 496 -23.82 19.94 2.89
N LYS A 497 -22.54 19.62 2.63
CA LYS A 497 -22.05 19.25 1.29
C LYS A 497 -22.59 17.90 0.80
N HIS A 498 -22.74 16.91 1.68
CA HIS A 498 -23.17 15.56 1.32
C HIS A 498 -24.66 15.47 1.03
N PHE A 499 -25.48 16.15 1.85
CA PHE A 499 -26.94 16.12 1.77
C PHE A 499 -27.55 17.33 1.05
N GLY A 500 -26.74 18.33 0.68
CA GLY A 500 -27.21 19.55 0.01
C GLY A 500 -28.07 20.43 0.93
N ARG A 501 -27.65 20.59 2.19
CA ARG A 501 -28.36 21.36 3.22
C ARG A 501 -27.50 22.51 3.75
N GLU A 502 -28.12 23.40 4.52
CA GLU A 502 -27.48 24.55 5.16
C GLU A 502 -27.89 24.61 6.64
N TYR A 503 -27.32 23.73 7.45
CA TYR A 503 -27.48 23.71 8.91
C TYR A 503 -26.57 24.70 9.64
#